data_AF-A0A9E3GSS9-F1
#
_entry.id   AF-A0A9E3GSS9-F1
#
_cell.length_a   1.000
_cell.length_b   1.000
_cell.length_c   1.000
_cell.angle_alpha   90.00
_cell.angle_beta   90.00
_cell.angle_gamma   90.00
#
_symmetry.space_group_name_H-M   'P 1'
#
loop_
_entity.id
_entity.type
_entity.pdbx_description
1 polymer ?
#
loop_
_entity_poly.entity_id
_entity_poly.type
_entity_poly.pdbx_seq_one_letter_code
_entity_poly.pdbx_strand_id
1 'polypeptide(L)'
;MRLVVVTGMHRSGTSLVTRVLNLLGVELGPESAMMAATADNPRGYWEAEVLTDLNNDIIEYLGGRWHRLPAFPDGWEDAPELEPFRRRARAAVDELFGDADIGGFKDPRTSLLLPFWRTVRDVDHSVLVVRDPDEVIGSVVTRDGFDAEKAASLWTDHTVAGYVHDPERLVVVYEELLAEPVAGARAIADALGLPAPDQAVLDEIASFADPTLRRQRDHRAEDGPEVRAARDVHRLLVSGREDGQDIGGLLGLLWRQRNQGRLREVELRQQGDELRIHQRDLRTALRERDQVREQLAQRSRDLNKRTNELAQAKRQAERWQDEYDRLANRRVVKLALSAVEPLRPVVRKARELTGGDPTGGRGGGPLSTVASKLTEKKAEPHVPATAAEAEALQAKLEETAPGSERTNGPLVSVLVLNRDGADHLRRMLPGLARTTYRDLELVVVDNGSSDESVELIRGFDIGAPVTIIENEENATFSHGNNQAFAAAKGEYVLLLNNDIEPAVPGWLGHMVDTLEERDAAAVGARLIYPRRPGLDNAGDTVHPDLSLQHRGVHFDGGVDGVPRG
;
A
#
# COMPACT_ATOMS: atom_id res chain seq x y z
N MET A 1 -6.64 31.98 24.04
CA MET A 1 -7.48 30.84 24.42
C MET A 1 -6.61 29.75 25.02
N ARG A 2 -6.98 29.26 26.21
CA ARG A 2 -6.42 28.06 26.86
C ARG A 2 -7.16 26.82 26.37
N LEU A 3 -6.48 25.68 26.25
CA LEU A 3 -7.11 24.43 25.83
C LEU A 3 -7.03 23.38 26.94
N VAL A 4 -8.17 22.81 27.32
CA VAL A 4 -8.27 21.70 28.27
C VAL A 4 -8.65 20.43 27.52
N VAL A 5 -7.85 19.37 27.65
CA VAL A 5 -8.09 18.10 26.95
C VAL A 5 -8.44 16.99 27.93
N VAL A 6 -9.60 16.35 27.73
CA VAL A 6 -10.00 15.21 28.55
C VAL A 6 -9.40 13.94 27.96
N THR A 7 -8.57 13.26 28.76
CA THR A 7 -7.87 12.03 28.39
C THR A 7 -8.37 10.86 29.24
N GLY A 8 -8.19 9.64 28.74
CA GLY A 8 -8.60 8.41 29.39
C GLY A 8 -9.16 7.39 28.40
N MET A 9 -9.18 6.13 28.82
CA MET A 9 -9.74 5.05 28.00
C MET A 9 -11.23 5.26 27.72
N HIS A 10 -11.71 4.72 26.58
CA HIS A 10 -13.14 4.60 26.31
C HIS A 10 -13.85 3.96 27.50
N ARG A 11 -15.05 4.47 27.85
CA ARG A 11 -15.87 3.97 28.99
C ARG A 11 -15.31 4.23 30.40
N SER A 12 -14.19 4.94 30.54
CA SER A 12 -13.69 5.40 31.84
C SER A 12 -14.51 6.52 32.48
N GLY A 13 -15.58 7.00 31.84
CA GLY A 13 -16.38 8.12 32.34
C GLY A 13 -15.90 9.49 31.86
N THR A 14 -15.11 9.53 30.79
CA THR A 14 -14.63 10.78 30.17
C THR A 14 -15.78 11.72 29.80
N SER A 15 -16.92 11.21 29.33
CA SER A 15 -18.11 12.03 29.05
C SER A 15 -18.70 12.73 30.29
N LEU A 16 -18.62 12.11 31.48
CA LEU A 16 -19.06 12.75 32.72
C LEU A 16 -18.18 13.96 33.02
N VAL A 17 -16.86 13.76 32.97
CA VAL A 17 -15.89 14.83 33.22
C VAL A 17 -16.00 15.94 32.17
N THR A 18 -16.19 15.60 30.90
CA THR A 18 -16.42 16.59 29.84
C THR A 18 -17.67 17.44 30.10
N ARG A 19 -18.78 16.83 30.55
CA ARG A 19 -19.98 17.60 30.92
C ARG A 19 -19.75 18.47 32.15
N VAL A 20 -19.03 17.97 33.15
CA VAL A 20 -18.65 18.79 34.32
C VAL A 20 -17.84 20.01 33.89
N LEU A 21 -16.82 19.84 33.05
CA LEU A 21 -16.02 20.95 32.51
C LEU A 21 -16.88 21.98 31.77
N ASN A 22 -17.82 21.51 30.95
CA ASN A 22 -18.75 22.38 30.24
C ASN A 22 -19.63 23.19 31.19
N LEU A 23 -20.15 22.57 32.25
CA LEU A 23 -20.94 23.26 33.29
C LEU A 23 -20.10 24.25 34.10
N LEU A 24 -18.80 24.01 34.21
CA LEU A 24 -17.84 24.94 34.81
C LEU A 24 -17.40 26.08 33.87
N GLY A 25 -17.95 26.14 32.64
CA GLY A 25 -17.70 27.23 31.69
C GLY A 25 -16.62 26.94 30.65
N VAL A 26 -16.19 25.69 30.47
CA VAL A 26 -15.31 25.30 29.35
C VAL A 26 -16.13 25.18 28.07
N GLU A 27 -15.77 25.95 27.04
CA GLU A 27 -16.44 25.89 25.74
C GLU A 27 -16.09 24.58 25.03
N LEU A 28 -17.09 23.82 24.62
CA LEU A 28 -16.90 22.56 23.89
C LEU A 28 -17.11 22.74 22.37
N GLY A 29 -17.69 23.86 21.96
CA GLY A 29 -18.14 24.12 20.60
C GLY A 29 -19.64 23.85 20.44
N PRO A 30 -20.19 24.19 19.26
CA PRO A 30 -21.63 24.12 19.02
C PRO A 30 -22.13 22.66 19.07
N GLU A 31 -23.35 22.46 19.58
CA GLU A 31 -23.97 21.13 19.66
C GLU A 31 -24.05 20.44 18.29
N SER A 32 -24.17 21.20 17.20
CA SER A 32 -24.17 20.68 15.83
C SER A 32 -22.85 20.03 15.40
N ALA A 33 -21.74 20.30 16.08
CA ALA A 33 -20.44 19.69 15.81
C ALA A 33 -20.20 18.42 16.65
N MET A 34 -21.10 18.09 17.58
CA MET A 34 -20.97 16.96 18.50
C MET A 34 -21.49 15.67 17.85
N MET A 35 -20.79 14.57 18.10
CA MET A 35 -21.24 13.24 17.69
C MET A 35 -22.60 12.87 18.31
N ALA A 36 -23.49 12.34 17.46
CA ALA A 36 -24.83 11.94 17.85
C ALA A 36 -24.83 10.83 18.93
N ALA A 37 -25.83 10.85 19.81
CA ALA A 37 -26.05 9.78 20.77
C ALA A 37 -26.37 8.46 20.06
N THR A 38 -25.88 7.35 20.60
CA THR A 38 -26.14 5.99 20.09
C THR A 38 -26.82 5.15 21.17
N ALA A 39 -27.30 3.96 20.82
CA ALA A 39 -27.84 2.99 21.79
C ALA A 39 -26.82 2.68 22.91
N ASP A 40 -25.54 2.67 22.57
CA ASP A 40 -24.45 2.38 23.49
C ASP A 40 -24.04 3.58 24.35
N ASN A 41 -24.42 4.79 23.97
CA ASN A 41 -24.23 6.01 24.76
C ASN A 41 -25.40 6.99 24.57
N PRO A 42 -26.51 6.78 25.28
CA PRO A 42 -27.75 7.53 25.05
C PRO A 42 -27.68 9.00 25.51
N ARG A 43 -26.65 9.39 26.28
CA ARG A 43 -26.44 10.77 26.74
C ARG A 43 -25.49 11.58 25.84
N GLY A 44 -25.13 11.04 24.67
CA GLY A 44 -24.21 11.68 23.73
C GLY A 44 -22.74 11.46 24.10
N TYR A 45 -21.86 11.58 23.10
CA TYR A 45 -20.43 11.32 23.28
C TYR A 45 -19.67 12.54 23.81
N TRP A 46 -20.15 13.77 23.54
CA TRP A 46 -19.43 15.01 23.84
C TRP A 46 -18.05 15.05 23.15
N GLU A 47 -17.96 14.41 21.98
CA GLU A 47 -16.78 14.36 21.12
C GLU A 47 -17.13 15.17 19.87
N ALA A 48 -16.28 16.13 19.51
CA ALA A 48 -16.44 16.88 18.28
C ALA A 48 -16.04 16.00 17.09
N GLU A 49 -16.95 15.80 16.13
CA GLU A 49 -16.77 14.85 15.03
C GLU A 49 -15.49 15.13 14.23
N VAL A 50 -15.25 16.41 13.92
CA VAL A 50 -14.05 16.86 13.20
C VAL A 50 -12.74 16.52 13.91
N LEU A 51 -12.71 16.55 15.26
CA LEU A 51 -11.51 16.22 16.04
C LEU A 51 -11.32 14.72 16.15
N THR A 52 -12.41 13.97 16.30
CA THR A 52 -12.40 12.50 16.33
C THR A 52 -11.90 11.93 15.00
N ASP A 53 -12.39 12.45 13.88
CA ASP A 53 -11.96 12.05 12.54
C ASP A 53 -10.49 12.38 12.33
N LEU A 54 -10.06 13.58 12.71
CA LEU A 54 -8.65 13.96 12.63
C LEU A 54 -7.75 13.02 13.47
N ASN A 55 -8.16 12.69 14.69
CA ASN A 55 -7.41 11.76 15.54
C ASN A 55 -7.35 10.35 14.93
N ASN A 56 -8.43 9.88 14.29
CA ASN A 56 -8.42 8.62 13.56
C ASN A 56 -7.45 8.67 12.38
N ASP A 57 -7.48 9.74 11.58
CA ASP A 57 -6.60 9.91 10.43
C ASP A 57 -5.12 9.90 10.84
N ILE A 58 -4.77 10.56 11.95
CA ILE A 58 -3.39 10.56 12.47
C ILE A 58 -2.99 9.16 12.92
N ILE A 59 -3.84 8.47 13.68
CA ILE A 59 -3.57 7.10 14.14
C ILE A 59 -3.39 6.14 12.95
N GLU A 60 -4.22 6.27 11.91
CA GLU A 60 -4.13 5.48 10.69
C GLU A 60 -2.88 5.83 9.86
N TYR A 61 -2.52 7.11 9.79
CA TYR A 61 -1.29 7.56 9.17
C TYR A 61 -0.07 6.89 9.81
N LEU A 62 -0.04 6.80 11.14
CA LEU A 62 0.99 6.12 11.93
C LEU A 62 0.90 4.57 11.86
N GLY A 63 0.00 4.01 11.04
CA GLY A 63 -0.14 2.56 10.84
C GLY A 63 -0.96 1.85 11.91
N GLY A 64 -1.73 2.59 12.69
CA GLY A 64 -2.56 2.08 13.78
C GLY A 64 -4.07 2.19 13.52
N ARG A 65 -4.83 1.79 14.54
CA ARG A 65 -6.28 1.98 14.73
C ARG A 65 -6.55 2.14 16.22
N TRP A 66 -7.72 2.62 16.60
CA TRP A 66 -8.08 2.78 18.02
C TRP A 66 -7.90 1.48 18.86
N HIS A 67 -8.16 0.31 18.26
CA HIS A 67 -7.99 -1.01 18.91
C HIS A 67 -6.63 -1.67 18.60
N ARG A 68 -5.80 -1.09 17.74
CA ARG A 68 -4.46 -1.58 17.38
C ARG A 68 -3.53 -0.39 17.30
N LEU A 69 -2.98 0.00 18.45
CA LEU A 69 -2.23 1.24 18.57
C LEU A 69 -0.98 1.23 17.67
N PRO A 70 -0.63 2.37 17.05
CA PRO A 70 0.59 2.49 16.30
C PRO A 70 1.81 2.49 17.24
N ALA A 71 2.98 2.37 16.64
CA ALA A 71 4.23 2.66 17.32
C ALA A 71 4.51 4.18 17.24
N PHE A 72 5.08 4.72 18.29
CA PHE A 72 5.39 6.15 18.41
C PHE A 72 6.91 6.34 18.56
N PRO A 73 7.68 6.48 17.46
CA PRO A 73 9.11 6.77 17.53
C PRO A 73 9.40 8.04 18.35
N ASP A 74 10.60 8.18 18.91
CA ASP A 74 10.96 9.40 19.64
C ASP A 74 10.89 10.61 18.69
N GLY A 75 10.19 11.68 19.10
CA GLY A 75 9.99 12.89 18.29
C GLY A 75 9.00 12.74 17.13
N TRP A 76 8.19 11.68 17.09
CA TRP A 76 7.18 11.45 16.05
C TRP A 76 6.22 12.62 15.87
N GLU A 77 5.91 13.33 16.96
CA GLU A 77 4.99 14.46 16.98
C GLU A 77 5.50 15.65 16.16
N ASP A 78 6.82 15.79 16.02
CA ASP A 78 7.47 16.89 15.29
C ASP A 78 7.77 16.53 13.83
N ALA A 79 7.45 15.30 13.40
CA ALA A 79 7.67 14.84 12.04
C ALA A 79 7.08 15.82 11.01
N PRO A 80 7.84 16.28 10.00
CA PRO A 80 7.37 17.25 9.00
C PRO A 80 6.11 16.79 8.26
N GLU A 81 5.97 15.48 8.07
CA GLU A 81 4.84 14.83 7.41
C GLU A 81 3.53 15.00 8.18
N LEU A 82 3.58 15.36 9.47
CA LEU A 82 2.40 15.65 10.27
C LEU A 82 1.86 17.08 10.09
N GLU A 83 2.55 17.94 9.35
CA GLU A 83 2.14 19.33 9.16
C GLU A 83 0.76 19.51 8.52
N PRO A 84 0.33 18.70 7.53
CA PRO A 84 -1.04 18.76 7.04
C PRO A 84 -2.09 18.50 8.12
N PHE A 85 -1.82 17.57 9.06
CA PHE A 85 -2.70 17.30 10.20
C PHE A 85 -2.67 18.44 11.21
N ARG A 86 -1.51 19.03 11.48
CA ARG A 86 -1.41 20.22 12.35
C ARG A 86 -2.22 21.40 11.81
N ARG A 87 -2.18 21.65 10.49
CA ARG A 87 -3.01 22.70 9.86
C ARG A 87 -4.49 22.43 10.04
N ARG A 88 -4.95 21.19 9.78
CA ARG A 88 -6.35 20.77 10.02
C ARG A 88 -6.74 20.92 11.49
N ALA A 89 -5.86 20.53 12.40
CA ALA A 89 -6.07 20.65 13.85
C ALA A 89 -6.26 22.10 14.28
N ARG A 90 -5.37 23.01 13.84
CA ARG A 90 -5.48 24.45 14.15
C ARG A 90 -6.79 25.03 13.65
N ALA A 91 -7.15 24.75 12.39
CA ALA A 91 -8.40 25.20 11.80
C ALA A 91 -9.63 24.69 12.56
N ALA A 92 -9.66 23.39 12.91
CA ALA A 92 -10.77 22.80 13.65
C ALA A 92 -10.91 23.40 15.07
N VAL A 93 -9.79 23.64 15.76
CA VAL A 93 -9.80 24.27 17.08
C VAL A 93 -10.27 25.73 16.99
N ASP A 94 -9.81 26.49 16.00
CA ASP A 94 -10.28 27.87 15.79
C ASP A 94 -11.78 27.93 15.43
N GLU A 95 -12.26 26.99 14.62
CA GLU A 95 -13.68 26.89 14.24
C GLU A 95 -14.58 26.50 15.43
N LEU A 96 -14.16 25.53 16.24
CA LEU A 96 -14.97 25.02 17.34
C LEU A 96 -15.10 26.02 18.49
N PHE A 97 -14.01 26.72 18.82
CA PHE A 97 -13.95 27.50 20.06
C PHE A 97 -13.92 29.02 19.84
N GLY A 98 -13.67 29.48 18.60
CA GLY A 98 -13.69 30.91 18.26
C GLY A 98 -12.89 31.79 19.23
N ASP A 99 -13.56 32.80 19.80
CA ASP A 99 -12.99 33.76 20.75
C ASP A 99 -13.12 33.32 22.23
N ALA A 100 -13.45 32.06 22.51
CA ALA A 100 -13.56 31.59 23.89
C ALA A 100 -12.23 31.74 24.65
N ASP A 101 -12.30 32.13 25.92
CA ASP A 101 -11.11 32.23 26.77
C ASP A 101 -10.51 30.86 27.08
N ILE A 102 -11.38 29.85 27.25
CA ILE A 102 -11.03 28.46 27.52
C ILE A 102 -11.91 27.51 26.71
N GLY A 103 -11.27 26.76 25.83
CA GLY A 103 -11.91 25.69 25.06
C GLY A 103 -11.53 24.32 25.63
N GLY A 104 -12.32 23.30 25.32
CA GLY A 104 -11.96 21.95 25.66
C GLY A 104 -12.61 20.90 24.79
N PHE A 105 -11.96 19.75 24.67
CA PHE A 105 -12.52 18.62 23.96
C PHE A 105 -12.11 17.31 24.60
N LYS A 106 -12.81 16.26 24.17
CA LYS A 106 -12.56 14.89 24.59
C LYS A 106 -12.50 14.00 23.36
N ASP A 107 -11.48 13.16 23.32
CA ASP A 107 -11.44 11.95 22.50
C ASP A 107 -10.43 11.00 23.16
N PRO A 108 -10.74 9.70 23.34
CA PRO A 108 -9.82 8.79 24.02
C PRO A 108 -8.45 8.70 23.36
N ARG A 109 -8.35 8.82 22.03
CA ARG A 109 -7.07 8.77 21.30
C ARG A 109 -6.21 9.98 21.60
N THR A 110 -6.77 11.08 22.08
CA THR A 110 -6.01 12.23 22.59
C THR A 110 -5.08 11.83 23.72
N SER A 111 -5.39 10.78 24.52
CA SER A 111 -4.43 10.21 25.47
C SER A 111 -3.10 9.83 24.82
N LEU A 112 -3.15 9.28 23.60
CA LEU A 112 -1.99 8.82 22.84
C LEU A 112 -1.37 9.96 22.02
N LEU A 113 -2.22 10.84 21.49
CA LEU A 113 -1.84 11.93 20.60
C LEU A 113 -1.56 13.24 21.33
N LEU A 114 -1.53 13.26 22.67
CA LEU A 114 -1.30 14.47 23.44
C LEU A 114 -0.01 15.20 23.06
N PRO A 115 1.12 14.52 22.78
CA PRO A 115 2.32 15.18 22.26
C PRO A 115 2.06 15.94 20.95
N PHE A 116 1.32 15.34 20.01
CA PHE A 116 0.90 16.02 18.77
C PHE A 116 0.03 17.24 19.07
N TRP A 117 -0.98 17.14 19.93
CA TRP A 117 -1.87 18.27 20.25
C TRP A 117 -1.14 19.45 20.89
N ARG A 118 -0.06 19.20 21.62
CA ARG A 118 0.83 20.24 22.16
C ARG A 118 1.62 20.98 21.09
N THR A 119 1.87 20.36 19.93
CA THR A 119 2.47 21.04 18.77
C THR A 119 1.46 21.93 18.02
N VAL A 120 0.16 21.70 18.22
CA VAL A 120 -0.92 22.43 17.54
C VAL A 120 -1.24 23.73 18.26
N ARG A 121 -1.41 23.67 19.58
CA ARG A 121 -1.74 24.81 20.45
C ARG A 121 -1.25 24.55 21.86
N ASP A 122 -1.16 25.61 22.65
CA ASP A 122 -0.83 25.53 24.07
C ASP A 122 -1.96 24.79 24.83
N VAL A 123 -1.71 23.52 25.15
CA VAL A 123 -2.60 22.70 25.98
C VAL A 123 -2.28 23.01 27.43
N ASP A 124 -3.14 23.84 28.03
CA ASP A 124 -2.99 24.37 29.39
C ASP A 124 -3.04 23.24 30.43
N HIS A 125 -4.02 22.33 30.31
CA HIS A 125 -4.15 21.18 31.18
C HIS A 125 -4.70 19.96 30.43
N SER A 126 -4.18 18.77 30.73
CA SER A 126 -4.90 17.52 30.46
C SER A 126 -5.64 17.04 31.72
N VAL A 127 -6.86 16.54 31.53
CA VAL A 127 -7.66 15.94 32.60
C VAL A 127 -7.75 14.43 32.35
N LEU A 128 -6.93 13.67 33.08
CA LEU A 128 -6.88 12.20 32.99
C LEU A 128 -7.97 11.57 33.84
N VAL A 129 -8.94 10.94 33.18
CA VAL A 129 -10.01 10.21 33.85
C VAL A 129 -9.60 8.76 34.09
N VAL A 130 -9.47 8.40 35.36
CA VAL A 130 -9.11 7.06 35.82
C VAL A 130 -10.35 6.40 36.41
N ARG A 131 -10.60 5.16 36.03
CA ARG A 131 -11.69 4.32 36.55
C ARG A 131 -11.16 2.92 36.76
N ASP A 132 -11.76 2.18 37.69
CA ASP A 132 -11.44 0.78 37.92
C ASP A 132 -11.38 -0.01 36.60
N PRO A 133 -10.25 -0.66 36.30
CA PRO A 133 -10.05 -1.32 35.02
C PRO A 133 -11.02 -2.48 34.82
N ASP A 134 -11.45 -3.19 35.86
CA ASP A 134 -12.40 -4.30 35.71
C ASP A 134 -13.73 -3.80 35.14
N GLU A 135 -14.23 -2.66 35.63
CA GLU A 135 -15.48 -2.08 35.12
C GLU A 135 -15.36 -1.67 33.65
N VAL A 136 -14.21 -1.09 33.28
CA VAL A 136 -13.95 -0.65 31.90
C VAL A 136 -13.78 -1.86 30.98
N ILE A 137 -13.02 -2.87 31.41
CA ILE A 137 -12.83 -4.14 30.68
C ILE A 137 -14.20 -4.79 30.43
N GLY A 138 -15.01 -4.97 31.47
CA GLY A 138 -16.35 -5.54 31.32
C GLY A 138 -17.22 -4.76 30.33
N SER A 139 -17.15 -3.43 30.36
CA SER A 139 -17.87 -2.58 29.41
C SER A 139 -17.35 -2.70 27.97
N VAL A 140 -16.04 -2.80 27.76
CA VAL A 140 -15.42 -2.90 26.43
C VAL A 140 -15.65 -4.30 25.84
N VAL A 141 -15.47 -5.36 26.63
CA VAL A 141 -15.77 -6.74 26.24
C VAL A 141 -17.24 -6.86 25.79
N THR A 142 -18.17 -6.29 26.55
CA THR A 142 -19.61 -6.33 26.21
C THR A 142 -19.91 -5.58 24.91
N ARG A 143 -19.28 -4.43 24.68
CA ARG A 143 -19.54 -3.57 23.52
C ARG A 143 -18.88 -4.09 22.25
N ASP A 144 -17.60 -4.43 22.31
CA ASP A 144 -16.75 -4.66 21.14
C ASP A 144 -16.47 -6.15 20.89
N GLY A 145 -16.80 -7.03 21.82
CA GLY A 145 -16.54 -8.47 21.70
C GLY A 145 -15.07 -8.85 21.82
N PHE A 146 -14.22 -7.98 22.38
CA PHE A 146 -12.81 -8.28 22.66
C PHE A 146 -12.67 -9.25 23.82
N ASP A 147 -11.53 -9.95 23.88
CA ASP A 147 -11.13 -10.66 25.10
C ASP A 147 -10.67 -9.68 26.20
N ALA A 148 -10.67 -10.15 27.44
CA ALA A 148 -10.37 -9.33 28.61
C ALA A 148 -8.92 -8.81 28.62
N GLU A 149 -7.96 -9.61 28.12
CA GLU A 149 -6.55 -9.23 28.05
C GLU A 149 -6.35 -8.07 27.07
N LYS A 150 -6.99 -8.14 25.90
CA LYS A 150 -6.96 -7.08 24.90
C LYS A 150 -7.57 -5.78 25.43
N ALA A 151 -8.73 -5.88 26.10
CA ALA A 151 -9.38 -4.72 26.71
C ALA A 151 -8.52 -4.10 27.83
N ALA A 152 -7.91 -4.93 28.68
CA ALA A 152 -7.00 -4.50 29.74
C ALA A 152 -5.74 -3.81 29.19
N SER A 153 -5.20 -4.35 28.08
CA SER A 153 -4.06 -3.78 27.38
C SER A 153 -4.36 -2.39 26.84
N LEU A 154 -5.53 -2.21 26.20
CA LEU A 154 -5.98 -0.91 25.69
C LEU A 154 -6.22 0.09 26.83
N TRP A 155 -6.83 -0.36 27.93
CA TRP A 155 -7.01 0.49 29.12
C TRP A 155 -5.67 0.97 29.67
N THR A 156 -4.70 0.07 29.77
CA THR A 156 -3.35 0.37 30.26
C THR A 156 -2.66 1.37 29.35
N ASP A 157 -2.63 1.14 28.04
CA ASP A 157 -1.97 2.04 27.09
C ASP A 157 -2.57 3.46 27.13
N HIS A 158 -3.89 3.62 27.08
CA HIS A 158 -4.51 4.94 27.09
C HIS A 158 -4.34 5.67 28.42
N THR A 159 -4.45 4.95 29.53
CA THR A 159 -4.32 5.54 30.88
C THR A 159 -2.89 5.95 31.15
N VAL A 160 -1.93 5.08 30.83
CA VAL A 160 -0.50 5.36 30.98
C VAL A 160 -0.08 6.49 30.05
N ALA A 161 -0.49 6.48 28.78
CA ALA A 161 -0.18 7.56 27.83
C ALA A 161 -0.69 8.92 28.32
N GLY A 162 -1.97 8.99 28.71
CA GLY A 162 -2.56 10.21 29.26
C GLY A 162 -1.88 10.67 30.56
N TYR A 163 -1.24 9.74 31.29
CA TYR A 163 -0.43 10.10 32.45
C TYR A 163 0.94 10.67 32.07
N VAL A 164 1.69 9.97 31.22
CA VAL A 164 3.11 10.26 30.98
C VAL A 164 3.34 11.42 30.01
N HIS A 165 2.37 11.72 29.14
CA HIS A 165 2.51 12.79 28.14
C HIS A 165 2.25 14.18 28.71
N ASP A 166 1.74 14.28 29.94
CA ASP A 166 1.57 15.55 30.62
C ASP A 166 1.96 15.42 32.10
N PRO A 167 3.10 16.00 32.53
CA PRO A 167 3.50 15.98 33.93
C PRO A 167 2.55 16.77 34.86
N GLU A 168 1.84 17.78 34.34
CA GLU A 168 0.99 18.71 35.10
C GLU A 168 -0.51 18.35 35.06
N ARG A 169 -0.85 17.20 34.48
CA ARG A 169 -2.22 16.72 34.35
C ARG A 169 -3.01 16.72 35.66
N LEU A 170 -4.30 16.98 35.54
CA LEU A 170 -5.27 16.75 36.60
C LEU A 170 -5.79 15.31 36.53
N VAL A 171 -5.57 14.51 37.58
CA VAL A 171 -6.13 13.16 37.68
C VAL A 171 -7.50 13.21 38.34
N VAL A 172 -8.52 12.71 37.65
CA VAL A 172 -9.89 12.58 38.17
C VAL A 172 -10.23 11.10 38.27
N VAL A 173 -10.42 10.62 39.50
CA VAL A 173 -10.90 9.25 39.74
C VAL A 173 -12.42 9.25 39.63
N TYR A 174 -12.93 8.46 38.70
CA TYR A 174 -14.34 8.41 38.34
C TYR A 174 -15.23 8.08 39.54
N GLU A 175 -14.80 7.14 40.37
CA GLU A 175 -15.53 6.68 41.55
C GLU A 175 -15.65 7.77 42.62
N GLU A 176 -14.59 8.56 42.81
CA GLU A 176 -14.58 9.70 43.74
C GLU A 176 -15.51 10.82 43.26
N LEU A 177 -15.42 11.17 41.97
CA LEU A 177 -16.30 12.18 41.37
C LEU A 177 -17.77 11.75 41.42
N LEU A 178 -18.07 10.47 41.22
CA LEU A 178 -19.44 9.97 41.27
C LEU A 178 -19.99 9.92 42.71
N ALA A 179 -19.12 9.67 43.70
CA ALA A 179 -19.51 9.65 45.11
C ALA A 179 -19.77 11.06 45.65
N GLU A 180 -18.92 12.02 45.30
CA GLU A 180 -18.95 13.40 45.82
C GLU A 180 -18.89 14.43 44.66
N PRO A 181 -19.91 14.50 43.79
CA PRO A 181 -19.85 15.27 42.54
C PRO A 181 -19.64 16.77 42.74
N VAL A 182 -20.22 17.35 43.80
CA VAL A 182 -20.08 18.77 44.13
C VAL A 182 -18.66 19.09 44.59
N ALA A 183 -18.06 18.24 45.44
CA ALA A 183 -16.69 18.43 45.89
C ALA A 183 -15.69 18.24 44.74
N GLY A 184 -15.90 17.21 43.92
CA GLY A 184 -15.07 16.96 42.73
C GLY A 184 -15.13 18.10 41.72
N ALA A 185 -16.32 18.65 41.43
CA ALA A 185 -16.46 19.80 40.54
C ALA A 185 -15.72 21.05 41.05
N ARG A 186 -15.79 21.34 42.35
CA ARG A 186 -15.03 22.44 42.95
C ARG A 186 -13.53 22.22 42.83
N ALA A 187 -13.05 21.01 43.11
CA ALA A 187 -11.62 20.68 42.97
C ALA A 187 -11.14 20.81 41.52
N ILE A 188 -11.96 20.42 40.53
CA ILE A 188 -11.65 20.62 39.11
C ILE A 188 -11.61 22.11 38.76
N ALA A 189 -12.59 22.90 39.22
CA ALA A 189 -12.62 24.34 38.99
C ALA A 189 -11.39 25.03 39.57
N ASP A 190 -11.04 24.72 40.82
CA ASP A 190 -9.88 25.27 41.51
C ASP A 190 -8.56 24.90 40.80
N ALA A 191 -8.41 23.64 40.38
CA ALA A 191 -7.21 23.16 39.68
C ALA A 191 -7.01 23.83 38.30
N LEU A 192 -8.09 24.14 37.59
CA LEU A 192 -8.05 24.78 36.27
C LEU A 192 -8.08 26.33 36.34
N GLY A 193 -8.14 26.89 37.55
CA GLY A 193 -8.28 28.34 37.77
C GLY A 193 -9.57 28.91 37.17
N LEU A 194 -10.67 28.13 37.22
CA LEU A 194 -11.99 28.54 36.79
C LEU A 194 -12.72 29.31 37.91
N PRO A 195 -13.71 30.15 37.59
CA PRO A 195 -14.57 30.77 38.60
C PRO A 195 -15.26 29.71 39.46
N ALA A 196 -15.43 30.01 40.76
CA ALA A 196 -16.16 29.13 41.66
C ALA A 196 -17.60 28.93 41.14
N PRO A 197 -18.07 27.68 40.97
CA PRO A 197 -19.40 27.41 40.45
C PRO A 197 -20.47 27.86 41.45
N ASP A 198 -21.55 28.43 40.93
CA ASP A 198 -22.71 28.78 41.74
C ASP A 198 -23.52 27.52 42.14
N GLN A 199 -24.52 27.71 43.01
CA GLN A 199 -25.32 26.59 43.51
C GLN A 199 -26.14 25.92 42.40
N ALA A 200 -26.61 26.66 41.40
CA ALA A 200 -27.41 26.10 40.30
C ALA A 200 -26.56 25.16 39.43
N VAL A 201 -25.34 25.56 39.09
CA VAL A 201 -24.37 24.72 38.38
C VAL A 201 -24.05 23.45 39.18
N LEU A 202 -23.83 23.59 40.50
CA LEU A 202 -23.53 22.45 41.37
C LEU A 202 -24.70 21.46 41.46
N ASP A 203 -25.94 21.96 41.52
CA ASP A 203 -27.15 21.13 41.53
C ASP A 203 -27.32 20.37 40.20
N GLU A 204 -27.01 21.01 39.06
CA GLU A 204 -27.05 20.36 37.74
C GLU A 204 -25.97 19.27 37.63
N ILE A 205 -24.75 19.53 38.09
CA ILE A 205 -23.65 18.54 38.13
C ILE A 205 -24.06 17.33 38.98
N ALA A 206 -24.61 17.56 40.17
CA ALA A 206 -25.07 16.49 41.05
C ALA A 206 -26.20 15.66 40.42
N SER A 207 -27.09 16.30 39.66
CA SER A 207 -28.14 15.59 38.91
C SER A 207 -27.59 14.74 37.76
N PHE A 208 -26.56 15.23 37.06
CA PHE A 208 -25.97 14.51 35.93
C PHE A 208 -25.12 13.31 36.37
N ALA A 209 -24.39 13.45 37.48
CA ALA A 209 -23.54 12.43 38.10
C ALA A 209 -24.36 11.33 38.82
N ASP A 210 -25.33 10.75 38.13
CA ASP A 210 -26.24 9.73 38.65
C ASP A 210 -25.51 8.39 38.91
N PRO A 211 -25.41 7.93 40.18
CA PRO A 211 -24.74 6.69 40.52
C PRO A 211 -25.32 5.44 39.85
N THR A 212 -26.59 5.48 39.41
CA THR A 212 -27.26 4.36 38.76
C THR A 212 -26.71 4.05 37.35
N LEU A 213 -25.92 4.97 36.78
CA LEU A 213 -25.27 4.77 35.48
C LEU A 213 -24.01 3.88 35.56
N ARG A 214 -23.52 3.56 36.76
CA ARG A 214 -22.39 2.65 36.99
C ARG A 214 -22.81 1.19 36.85
N ARG A 215 -23.07 0.74 35.62
CA ARG A 215 -23.67 -0.58 35.31
C ARG A 215 -22.76 -1.80 35.54
N GLN A 216 -21.43 -1.63 35.57
CA GLN A 216 -20.46 -2.73 35.66
C GLN A 216 -19.78 -2.82 37.03
N ARG A 217 -20.38 -2.26 38.09
CA ARG A 217 -19.77 -2.10 39.43
C ARG A 217 -19.23 -3.40 40.04
N ASP A 218 -19.88 -4.52 39.74
CA ASP A 218 -19.53 -5.83 40.29
C ASP A 218 -18.79 -6.72 39.28
N HIS A 219 -18.42 -6.18 38.11
CA HIS A 219 -17.65 -6.92 37.13
C HIS A 219 -16.24 -7.16 37.65
N ARG A 220 -15.73 -8.37 37.43
CA ARG A 220 -14.34 -8.73 37.68
C ARG A 220 -13.85 -9.58 36.53
N ALA A 221 -12.90 -9.05 35.78
CA ALA A 221 -12.31 -9.78 34.67
C ALA A 221 -11.49 -10.97 35.17
N GLU A 222 -11.45 -12.04 34.37
CA GLU A 222 -10.60 -13.20 34.66
C GLU A 222 -9.13 -12.79 34.76
N ASP A 223 -8.39 -13.42 35.68
CA ASP A 223 -7.01 -13.06 35.96
C ASP A 223 -6.08 -13.48 34.82
N GLY A 224 -5.58 -12.50 34.06
CA GLY A 224 -4.47 -12.65 33.13
C GLY A 224 -3.38 -11.58 33.33
N PRO A 225 -2.26 -11.67 32.59
CA PRO A 225 -1.13 -10.76 32.76
C PRO A 225 -1.49 -9.29 32.50
N GLU A 226 -2.22 -8.97 31.43
CA GLU A 226 -2.61 -7.59 31.13
C GLU A 226 -3.68 -7.09 32.12
N VAL A 227 -4.62 -7.95 32.54
CA VAL A 227 -5.61 -7.59 33.58
C VAL A 227 -4.91 -7.25 34.91
N ARG A 228 -3.91 -8.04 35.32
CA ARG A 228 -3.11 -7.74 36.53
C ARG A 228 -2.34 -6.44 36.38
N ALA A 229 -1.69 -6.22 35.24
CA ALA A 229 -0.97 -4.98 34.96
C ALA A 229 -1.90 -3.75 35.03
N ALA A 230 -3.10 -3.83 34.44
CA ALA A 230 -4.09 -2.77 34.50
C ALA A 230 -4.50 -2.45 35.95
N ARG A 231 -4.78 -3.48 36.77
CA ARG A 231 -5.10 -3.31 38.20
C ARG A 231 -3.95 -2.71 39.01
N ASP A 232 -2.72 -3.11 38.72
CA ASP A 232 -1.54 -2.56 39.39
C ASP A 232 -1.31 -1.10 39.01
N VAL A 233 -1.46 -0.74 37.73
CA VAL A 233 -1.43 0.66 37.27
C VAL A 233 -2.53 1.48 37.94
N HIS A 234 -3.76 0.95 37.98
CA HIS A 234 -4.87 1.62 38.68
C HIS A 234 -4.55 1.86 40.16
N ARG A 235 -4.05 0.83 40.86
CA ARG A 235 -3.65 0.94 42.27
C ARG A 235 -2.59 2.03 42.46
N LEU A 236 -1.55 2.04 41.63
CA LEU A 236 -0.51 3.08 41.67
C LEU A 236 -1.07 4.48 41.44
N LEU A 237 -2.02 4.64 40.52
CA LEU A 237 -2.64 5.93 40.22
C LEU A 237 -3.55 6.43 41.33
N VAL A 238 -4.21 5.54 42.08
CA VAL A 238 -5.09 5.91 43.19
C VAL A 238 -4.27 6.11 44.47
N SER A 239 -3.46 5.14 44.90
CA SER A 239 -2.70 5.21 46.15
C SER A 239 -1.47 6.12 46.07
N GLY A 240 -0.81 6.18 44.90
CA GLY A 240 0.37 7.02 44.72
C GLY A 240 0.08 8.52 44.84
N ARG A 241 -1.20 8.93 44.67
CA ARG A 241 -1.65 10.31 44.93
C ARG A 241 -1.64 10.65 46.42
N GLU A 242 -1.91 9.68 47.28
CA GLU A 242 -1.95 9.87 48.74
C GLU A 242 -0.55 9.87 49.35
N ASP A 243 0.35 9.03 48.80
CA ASP A 243 1.67 8.75 49.37
C ASP A 243 2.83 9.59 48.79
N GLY A 244 2.57 10.45 47.80
CA GLY A 244 3.59 11.32 47.19
C GLY A 244 4.72 10.58 46.46
N GLN A 245 4.46 9.35 46.02
CA GLN A 245 5.45 8.52 45.31
C GLN A 245 5.71 9.03 43.89
N ASP A 246 6.96 8.98 43.42
CA ASP A 246 7.31 9.22 42.02
C ASP A 246 6.87 8.03 41.13
N ILE A 247 5.56 7.95 40.90
CA ILE A 247 4.95 6.96 40.01
C ILE A 247 5.19 7.32 38.52
N GLY A 248 5.57 8.56 38.21
CA GLY A 248 5.83 9.02 36.85
C GLY A 248 6.99 8.31 36.19
N GLY A 249 8.09 8.09 36.92
CA GLY A 249 9.22 7.30 36.43
C GLY A 249 8.84 5.86 36.04
N LEU A 250 8.02 5.20 36.87
CA LEU A 250 7.55 3.82 36.64
C LEU A 250 6.60 3.73 35.44
N LEU A 251 5.59 4.59 35.38
CA LEU A 251 4.65 4.62 34.27
C LEU A 251 5.32 5.02 32.95
N GLY A 252 6.32 5.92 32.99
CA GLY A 252 7.15 6.26 31.84
C GLY A 252 7.98 5.08 31.32
N LEU A 253 8.54 4.26 32.22
CA LEU A 253 9.24 3.03 31.83
C LEU A 253 8.27 2.02 31.18
N LEU A 254 7.08 1.84 31.76
CA LEU A 254 6.05 0.96 31.22
C LEU A 254 5.62 1.42 29.82
N TRP A 255 5.37 2.72 29.63
CA TRP A 255 5.06 3.29 28.32
C TRP A 255 6.13 2.98 27.28
N ARG A 256 7.40 3.28 27.60
CA ARG A 256 8.53 3.03 26.69
C ARG A 256 8.67 1.56 26.34
N GLN A 257 8.55 0.66 27.32
CA GLN A 257 8.66 -0.78 27.08
C GLN A 257 7.56 -1.28 26.12
N ARG A 258 6.31 -0.85 26.35
CA ARG A 258 5.17 -1.23 25.49
C ARG A 258 5.31 -0.65 24.09
N ASN A 259 5.77 0.59 23.97
CA ASN A 259 6.02 1.23 22.68
C ASN A 259 7.19 0.57 21.91
N GLN A 260 8.29 0.19 22.59
CA GLN A 260 9.38 -0.59 22.00
C GLN A 260 8.90 -1.95 21.47
N GLY A 261 7.99 -2.61 22.20
CA GLY A 261 7.35 -3.83 21.72
C GLY A 261 6.61 -3.63 20.40
N ARG A 262 5.87 -2.52 20.26
CA ARG A 262 5.17 -2.14 19.02
C ARG A 262 6.14 -1.80 17.89
N LEU A 263 7.21 -1.05 18.16
CA LEU A 263 8.26 -0.76 17.16
C LEU A 263 8.88 -2.04 16.61
N ARG A 264 9.20 -2.99 17.49
CA ARG A 264 9.75 -4.30 17.09
C ARG A 264 8.77 -5.12 16.27
N GLU A 265 7.48 -5.06 16.58
CA GLU A 265 6.45 -5.73 15.78
C GLU A 265 6.36 -5.15 14.37
N VAL A 266 6.49 -3.83 14.21
CA VAL A 266 6.55 -3.17 12.90
C VAL A 266 7.77 -3.64 12.10
N GLU A 267 8.95 -3.63 12.72
CA GLU A 267 10.20 -4.11 12.10
C GLU A 267 10.09 -5.57 11.63
N LEU A 268 9.58 -6.46 12.49
CA LEU A 268 9.40 -7.87 12.15
C LEU A 268 8.41 -8.09 11.01
N ARG A 269 7.36 -7.27 10.91
CA ARG A 269 6.41 -7.33 9.78
C ARG A 269 7.09 -6.90 8.48
N GLN A 270 7.85 -5.81 8.49
CA GLN A 270 8.60 -5.33 7.32
C GLN A 270 9.58 -6.41 6.82
N GLN A 271 10.39 -6.98 7.72
CA GLN A 271 11.29 -8.09 7.39
C GLN A 271 10.52 -9.31 6.85
N GLY A 272 9.35 -9.61 7.41
CA GLY A 272 8.49 -10.69 6.93
C GLY A 272 7.95 -10.45 5.53
N ASP A 273 7.60 -9.21 5.19
CA ASP A 273 7.13 -8.83 3.85
C ASP A 273 8.26 -8.87 2.82
N GLU A 274 9.45 -8.36 3.17
CA GLU A 274 10.68 -8.49 2.36
C GLU A 274 11.03 -9.95 2.07
N LEU A 275 10.98 -10.82 3.09
CA LEU A 275 11.21 -12.25 2.92
C LEU A 275 10.18 -12.90 1.99
N ARG A 276 8.92 -12.47 2.01
CA ARG A 276 7.89 -12.99 1.08
C ARG A 276 8.17 -12.56 -0.35
N ILE A 277 8.61 -11.32 -0.56
CA ILE A 277 9.04 -10.82 -1.88
C ILE A 277 10.21 -11.67 -2.38
N HIS A 278 11.25 -11.83 -1.55
CA HIS A 278 12.41 -12.63 -1.92
C HIS A 278 12.07 -14.10 -2.21
N GLN A 279 11.17 -14.71 -1.43
CA GLN A 279 10.68 -16.06 -1.70
C GLN A 279 9.92 -16.18 -3.02
N ARG A 280 9.14 -15.14 -3.40
CA ARG A 280 8.44 -15.09 -4.69
C ARG A 280 9.46 -15.00 -5.82
N ASP A 281 10.46 -14.14 -5.71
CA ASP A 281 11.50 -13.96 -6.74
C ASP A 281 12.32 -15.23 -6.93
N LEU A 282 12.71 -15.89 -5.82
CA LEU A 282 13.42 -17.16 -5.87
C LEU A 282 12.59 -18.24 -6.57
N ARG A 283 11.28 -18.32 -6.30
CA ARG A 283 10.38 -19.28 -6.99
C ARG A 283 10.31 -19.00 -8.48
N THR A 284 10.27 -17.73 -8.89
CA THR A 284 10.29 -17.34 -10.30
C THR A 284 11.61 -17.76 -10.96
N ALA A 285 12.75 -17.42 -10.36
CA ALA A 285 14.08 -17.80 -10.86
C ALA A 285 14.26 -19.32 -10.98
N LEU A 286 13.73 -20.10 -10.02
CA LEU A 286 13.75 -21.57 -10.10
C LEU A 286 12.94 -22.10 -11.29
N ARG A 287 11.77 -21.52 -11.57
CA ARG A 287 10.96 -21.89 -12.76
C ARG A 287 11.67 -21.57 -14.06
N GLU A 288 12.29 -20.39 -14.17
CA GLU A 288 13.07 -20.00 -15.36
C GLU A 288 14.26 -20.95 -15.58
N ARG A 289 15.00 -21.29 -14.52
CA ARG A 289 16.09 -22.26 -14.58
C ARG A 289 15.60 -23.62 -15.11
N ASP A 290 14.46 -24.09 -14.63
CA ASP A 290 13.90 -25.38 -15.03
C ASP A 290 13.41 -25.36 -16.49
N GLN A 291 12.85 -24.24 -16.97
CA GLN A 291 12.52 -24.04 -18.39
C GLN A 291 13.76 -24.07 -19.29
N VAL A 292 14.82 -23.34 -18.94
CA VAL A 292 16.10 -23.36 -19.68
C VAL A 292 16.69 -24.76 -19.71
N ARG A 293 16.59 -25.51 -18.61
CA ARG A 293 17.04 -26.91 -18.54
C ARG A 293 16.30 -27.80 -19.53
N GLU A 294 14.97 -27.68 -19.63
CA GLU A 294 14.18 -28.46 -20.59
C GLU A 294 14.51 -28.06 -22.04
N GLN A 295 14.67 -26.76 -22.33
CA GLN A 295 15.11 -26.29 -23.65
C GLN A 295 16.48 -26.86 -24.04
N LEU A 296 17.44 -26.87 -23.12
CA LEU A 296 18.76 -27.47 -23.34
C LEU A 296 18.66 -28.98 -23.59
N ALA A 297 17.81 -29.69 -22.84
CA ALA A 297 17.55 -31.12 -23.07
C ALA A 297 16.97 -31.37 -24.46
N GLN A 298 16.02 -30.54 -24.91
CA GLN A 298 15.42 -30.62 -26.23
C GLN A 298 16.46 -30.35 -27.34
N ARG A 299 17.23 -29.27 -27.24
CA ARG A 299 18.29 -28.95 -28.20
C ARG A 299 19.35 -30.05 -28.29
N SER A 300 19.70 -30.68 -27.17
CA SER A 300 20.61 -31.83 -27.14
C SER A 300 20.04 -33.05 -27.90
N ARG A 301 18.73 -33.34 -27.74
CA ARG A 301 18.03 -34.38 -28.50
C ARG A 301 18.07 -34.11 -30.01
N ASP A 302 17.78 -32.87 -30.41
CA ASP A 302 17.77 -32.47 -31.83
C ASP A 302 19.17 -32.51 -32.45
N LEU A 303 20.20 -32.06 -31.73
CA LEU A 303 21.60 -32.15 -32.17
C LEU A 303 22.03 -33.60 -32.38
N ASN A 304 21.67 -34.50 -31.47
CA ASN A 304 21.95 -35.93 -31.62
C ASN A 304 21.26 -36.51 -32.86
N LYS A 305 20.01 -36.13 -33.12
CA LYS A 305 19.27 -36.55 -34.32
C LYS A 305 19.96 -36.06 -35.60
N ARG A 306 20.29 -34.77 -35.70
CA ARG A 306 21.01 -34.19 -36.85
C ARG A 306 22.38 -34.83 -37.07
N THR A 307 23.10 -35.12 -35.99
CA THR A 307 24.40 -35.82 -36.05
C THR A 307 24.24 -37.21 -36.66
N ASN A 308 23.20 -37.94 -36.29
CA ASN A 308 22.89 -39.25 -36.87
C ASN A 308 22.49 -39.16 -38.36
N GLU A 309 21.66 -38.18 -38.73
CA GLU A 309 21.27 -37.91 -40.11
C GLU A 309 22.49 -37.57 -40.98
N LEU A 310 23.38 -36.70 -40.49
CA LEU A 310 24.61 -36.32 -41.18
C LEU A 310 25.55 -37.53 -41.37
N ALA A 311 25.65 -38.41 -40.36
CA ALA A 311 26.39 -39.65 -40.47
C ALA A 311 25.79 -40.62 -41.52
N GLN A 312 24.45 -40.68 -41.64
CA GLN A 312 23.77 -41.46 -42.68
C GLN A 312 23.99 -40.87 -44.07
N ALA A 313 23.83 -39.55 -44.24
CA ALA A 313 24.05 -38.85 -45.49
C ALA A 313 25.50 -39.01 -45.97
N LYS A 314 26.49 -38.91 -45.07
CA LYS A 314 27.90 -39.16 -45.39
C LYS A 314 28.13 -40.58 -45.92
N ARG A 315 27.60 -41.61 -45.25
CA ARG A 315 27.67 -43.01 -45.73
C ARG A 315 26.98 -43.20 -47.08
N GLN A 316 25.91 -42.45 -47.34
CA GLN A 316 25.24 -42.52 -48.63
C GLN A 316 26.08 -41.87 -49.73
N ALA A 317 26.67 -40.70 -49.47
CA ALA A 317 27.57 -40.03 -50.40
C ALA A 317 28.80 -40.88 -50.72
N GLU A 318 29.41 -41.53 -49.71
CA GLU A 318 30.51 -42.49 -49.91
C GLU A 318 30.10 -43.64 -50.85
N ARG A 319 28.89 -44.19 -50.69
CA ARG A 319 28.36 -45.23 -51.61
C ARG A 319 28.13 -44.72 -53.04
N TRP A 320 27.57 -43.52 -53.20
CA TRP A 320 27.40 -42.91 -54.52
C TRP A 320 28.74 -42.63 -55.20
N GLN A 321 29.75 -42.23 -54.43
CA GLN A 321 31.10 -42.01 -54.93
C GLN A 321 31.74 -43.32 -55.42
N ASP A 322 31.65 -44.38 -54.62
CA ASP A 322 32.12 -45.72 -55.03
C ASP A 322 31.41 -46.21 -56.30
N GLU A 323 30.11 -45.97 -56.41
CA GLU A 323 29.31 -46.35 -57.59
C GLU A 323 29.69 -45.51 -58.82
N TYR A 324 29.88 -44.21 -58.66
CA TYR A 324 30.40 -43.32 -59.71
C TYR A 324 31.77 -43.80 -60.20
N ASP A 325 32.70 -44.09 -59.31
CA ASP A 325 34.06 -44.54 -59.65
C ASP A 325 34.04 -45.91 -60.37
N ARG A 326 33.12 -46.81 -60.00
CA ARG A 326 32.89 -48.07 -60.72
C ARG A 326 32.33 -47.86 -62.13
N LEU A 327 31.36 -46.96 -62.29
CA LEU A 327 30.73 -46.66 -63.58
C LEU A 327 31.68 -45.92 -64.52
N ALA A 328 32.45 -44.95 -64.00
CA ALA A 328 33.46 -44.19 -64.75
C ALA A 328 34.59 -45.09 -65.30
N ASN A 329 34.85 -46.23 -64.65
CA ASN A 329 35.85 -47.20 -65.08
C ASN A 329 35.35 -48.26 -66.08
N ARG A 330 34.05 -48.28 -66.44
CA ARG A 330 33.54 -49.15 -67.52
C ARG A 330 33.87 -48.56 -68.90
N ARG A 331 34.44 -49.38 -69.79
CA ARG A 331 34.85 -49.04 -71.18
C ARG A 331 33.79 -48.29 -72.00
N VAL A 332 32.50 -48.56 -71.76
CA VAL A 332 31.37 -47.92 -72.46
C VAL A 332 31.14 -46.46 -72.02
N VAL A 333 31.42 -46.11 -70.76
CA VAL A 333 31.24 -44.74 -70.23
C VAL A 333 32.41 -43.83 -70.61
N LYS A 334 33.63 -44.35 -70.72
CA LYS A 334 34.77 -43.61 -71.32
C LYS A 334 34.52 -43.21 -72.77
N LEU A 335 33.83 -44.07 -73.54
CA LEU A 335 33.40 -43.78 -74.92
C LEU A 335 32.26 -42.76 -74.98
N ALA A 336 31.31 -42.81 -74.04
CA ALA A 336 30.22 -41.84 -73.97
C ALA A 336 30.69 -40.44 -73.52
N LEU A 337 31.62 -40.34 -72.55
CA LEU A 337 32.18 -39.06 -72.09
C LEU A 337 33.10 -38.41 -73.14
N SER A 338 33.91 -39.19 -73.86
CA SER A 338 34.72 -38.67 -74.97
C SER A 338 33.90 -38.22 -76.19
N ALA A 339 32.66 -38.72 -76.34
CA ALA A 339 31.72 -38.26 -77.37
C ALA A 339 30.97 -36.96 -77.01
N VAL A 340 30.99 -36.54 -75.74
CA VAL A 340 30.29 -35.32 -75.25
C VAL A 340 31.25 -34.13 -75.13
N GLU A 341 32.56 -34.34 -75.13
CA GLU A 341 33.59 -33.29 -75.15
C GLU A 341 33.38 -32.23 -76.27
N PRO A 342 33.00 -32.61 -77.53
CA PRO A 342 32.74 -31.65 -78.60
C PRO A 342 31.42 -30.85 -78.45
N LEU A 343 30.50 -31.28 -77.57
CA LEU A 343 29.16 -30.69 -77.41
C LEU A 343 29.06 -29.69 -76.24
N ARG A 344 30.11 -29.52 -75.43
CA ARG A 344 30.19 -28.50 -74.36
C ARG A 344 29.85 -27.06 -74.81
N PRO A 345 30.21 -26.59 -76.03
CA PRO A 345 29.81 -25.25 -76.49
C PRO A 345 28.29 -25.14 -76.75
N VAL A 346 27.63 -26.23 -77.16
CA VAL A 346 26.21 -26.25 -77.51
C VAL A 346 25.31 -26.21 -76.27
N VAL A 347 25.70 -26.92 -75.21
CA VAL A 347 24.98 -26.91 -73.92
C VAL A 347 25.10 -25.56 -73.21
N ARG A 348 26.25 -24.87 -73.34
CA ARG A 348 26.43 -23.51 -72.81
C ARG A 348 25.55 -22.49 -73.55
N LYS A 349 25.44 -22.61 -74.88
CA LYS A 349 24.59 -21.73 -75.70
C LYS A 349 23.09 -22.00 -75.53
N ALA A 350 22.70 -23.24 -75.24
CA ALA A 350 21.32 -23.59 -74.90
C ALA A 350 20.90 -23.01 -73.53
N ARG A 351 21.80 -22.99 -72.53
CA ARG A 351 21.55 -22.37 -71.21
C ARG A 351 21.46 -20.84 -71.24
N GLU A 352 22.12 -20.19 -72.19
CA GLU A 352 21.99 -18.74 -72.43
C GLU A 352 20.69 -18.38 -73.18
N LEU A 353 20.04 -19.36 -73.86
CA LEU A 353 18.82 -19.15 -74.65
C LEU A 353 17.52 -19.60 -73.96
N THR A 354 17.59 -20.43 -72.91
CA THR A 354 16.42 -20.86 -72.13
C THR A 354 16.50 -20.33 -70.70
N GLY A 355 16.19 -19.05 -70.51
CA GLY A 355 15.86 -18.52 -69.18
C GLY A 355 14.60 -19.20 -68.64
N GLY A 356 14.63 -19.68 -67.40
CA GLY A 356 13.45 -20.30 -66.77
C GLY A 356 13.74 -20.98 -65.44
N ASP A 357 13.38 -20.30 -64.35
CA ASP A 357 13.21 -20.80 -62.98
C ASP A 357 12.16 -21.93 -62.89
N PRO A 358 12.29 -22.90 -61.97
CA PRO A 358 11.15 -23.71 -61.53
C PRO A 358 10.92 -23.61 -60.03
N THR A 359 10.35 -22.49 -59.58
CA THR A 359 9.44 -22.48 -58.43
C THR A 359 8.03 -22.83 -58.90
N GLY A 360 7.43 -23.89 -58.34
CA GLY A 360 6.00 -24.17 -58.55
C GLY A 360 5.54 -25.61 -58.32
N GLY A 361 4.81 -25.84 -57.21
CA GLY A 361 3.65 -26.75 -57.25
C GLY A 361 3.35 -27.65 -56.04
N ARG A 362 2.50 -27.12 -55.14
CA ARG A 362 1.33 -27.75 -54.48
C ARG A 362 1.48 -28.84 -53.39
N GLY A 363 0.79 -28.59 -52.27
CA GLY A 363 0.33 -29.60 -51.32
C GLY A 363 -0.46 -28.99 -50.14
N GLY A 364 -1.70 -28.55 -50.39
CA GLY A 364 -2.61 -28.01 -49.37
C GLY A 364 -3.61 -29.05 -48.84
N GLY A 365 -3.74 -29.10 -47.51
CA GLY A 365 -4.84 -29.67 -46.71
C GLY A 365 -4.55 -31.04 -46.04
N PRO A 366 -5.17 -31.39 -44.88
CA PRO A 366 -5.84 -30.58 -43.85
C PRO A 366 -5.33 -30.91 -42.42
N LEU A 367 -4.87 -29.91 -41.65
CA LEU A 367 -4.65 -30.03 -40.19
C LEU A 367 -5.43 -28.92 -39.48
N SER A 368 -6.74 -29.02 -39.53
CA SER A 368 -7.65 -28.18 -38.73
C SER A 368 -8.69 -29.07 -38.05
N THR A 369 -8.26 -30.06 -37.26
CA THR A 369 -9.18 -30.85 -36.42
C THR A 369 -8.50 -31.55 -35.24
N VAL A 370 -7.58 -30.91 -34.51
CA VAL A 370 -7.22 -31.37 -33.14
C VAL A 370 -6.79 -30.17 -32.27
N ALA A 371 -7.73 -29.26 -31.98
CA ALA A 371 -7.55 -28.24 -30.94
C ALA A 371 -8.93 -27.74 -30.47
N SER A 372 -9.78 -28.66 -30.04
CA SER A 372 -11.06 -28.30 -29.43
C SER A 372 -11.46 -29.41 -28.47
N LYS A 373 -10.86 -29.36 -27.28
CA LYS A 373 -11.34 -29.95 -26.02
C LYS A 373 -10.28 -29.68 -24.95
N LEU A 374 -10.33 -28.50 -24.35
CA LEU A 374 -9.87 -28.25 -22.98
C LEU A 374 -10.53 -26.95 -22.50
N THR A 375 -11.37 -27.10 -21.47
CA THR A 375 -11.78 -26.11 -20.46
C THR A 375 -12.60 -24.88 -20.89
N GLU A 376 -13.92 -25.05 -21.05
CA GLU A 376 -14.87 -23.99 -20.69
C GLU A 376 -15.06 -23.98 -19.17
N LYS A 377 -14.37 -23.06 -18.48
CA LYS A 377 -14.84 -22.54 -17.20
C LYS A 377 -15.34 -21.13 -17.52
N LYS A 378 -16.67 -20.99 -17.64
CA LYS A 378 -17.37 -19.73 -17.87
C LYS A 378 -16.90 -18.70 -16.83
N ALA A 379 -16.09 -17.73 -17.25
CA ALA A 379 -15.95 -16.48 -16.52
C ALA A 379 -17.27 -15.74 -16.67
N GLU A 380 -17.89 -15.35 -15.57
CA GLU A 380 -19.07 -14.49 -15.62
C GLU A 380 -18.71 -13.17 -16.32
N PRO A 381 -19.65 -12.60 -17.11
CA PRO A 381 -19.37 -11.38 -17.86
C PRO A 381 -19.04 -10.24 -16.88
N HIS A 382 -17.84 -9.68 -17.05
CA HIS A 382 -17.42 -8.46 -16.39
C HIS A 382 -18.43 -7.36 -16.72
N VAL A 383 -19.18 -6.89 -15.71
CA VAL A 383 -20.06 -5.73 -15.87
C VAL A 383 -19.16 -4.49 -15.87
N PRO A 384 -19.01 -3.77 -16.99
CA PRO A 384 -18.20 -2.56 -17.01
C PRO A 384 -18.80 -1.53 -16.04
N ALA A 385 -17.94 -0.78 -15.34
CA ALA A 385 -18.37 0.34 -14.53
C ALA A 385 -19.23 1.30 -15.38
N THR A 386 -20.28 1.85 -14.79
CA THR A 386 -21.06 2.88 -15.49
C THR A 386 -20.20 4.12 -15.72
N ALA A 387 -20.49 4.91 -16.77
CA ALA A 387 -19.73 6.12 -17.07
C ALA A 387 -19.66 7.10 -15.88
N ALA A 388 -20.75 7.21 -15.12
CA ALA A 388 -20.81 8.04 -13.91
C ALA A 388 -19.90 7.53 -12.77
N GLU A 389 -19.74 6.21 -12.65
CA GLU A 389 -18.85 5.61 -11.67
C GLU A 389 -17.37 5.75 -12.06
N ALA A 390 -17.06 5.70 -13.36
CA ALA A 390 -15.72 5.95 -13.87
C ALA A 390 -15.32 7.43 -13.68
N GLU A 391 -16.25 8.37 -13.91
CA GLU A 391 -16.04 9.80 -13.62
C GLU A 391 -15.84 10.08 -12.13
N ALA A 392 -16.67 9.50 -11.26
CA ALA A 392 -16.53 9.68 -9.80
C ALA A 392 -15.21 9.08 -9.28
N LEU A 393 -14.75 7.99 -9.88
CA LEU A 393 -13.46 7.38 -9.60
C LEU A 393 -12.30 8.29 -10.05
N GLN A 394 -12.35 8.77 -11.28
CA GLN A 394 -11.33 9.66 -11.83
C GLN A 394 -11.20 10.94 -10.98
N ALA A 395 -12.32 11.53 -10.57
CA ALA A 395 -12.33 12.70 -9.70
C ALA A 395 -11.67 12.44 -8.33
N LYS A 396 -11.91 11.27 -7.72
CA LYS A 396 -11.25 10.89 -6.46
C LYS A 396 -9.75 10.64 -6.62
N LEU A 397 -9.33 10.08 -7.76
CA LEU A 397 -7.92 9.86 -8.07
C LEU A 397 -7.19 11.19 -8.31
N GLU A 398 -7.83 12.14 -8.98
CA GLU A 398 -7.30 13.49 -9.19
C GLU A 398 -7.23 14.31 -7.90
N GLU A 399 -8.19 14.16 -6.98
CA GLU A 399 -8.17 14.82 -5.68
C GLU A 399 -7.03 14.31 -4.76
N THR A 400 -6.63 13.05 -4.92
CA THR A 400 -5.66 12.38 -4.03
C THR A 400 -4.25 12.23 -4.63
N ALA A 401 -4.07 12.53 -5.91
CA ALA A 401 -2.78 12.47 -6.58
C ALA A 401 -2.13 13.86 -6.62
N PRO A 402 -0.89 14.02 -6.14
CA PRO A 402 -0.09 15.20 -6.44
C PRO A 402 0.23 15.18 -7.95
N GLY A 403 -0.62 15.79 -8.76
CA GLY A 403 -0.28 16.08 -10.15
C GLY A 403 0.82 17.14 -10.17
N SER A 404 1.78 17.02 -11.10
CA SER A 404 2.70 18.11 -11.40
C SER A 404 2.24 18.87 -12.65
N GLU A 405 2.49 20.19 -12.66
CA GLU A 405 2.37 21.01 -13.87
C GLU A 405 3.60 20.87 -14.79
N ARG A 406 4.63 20.11 -14.38
CA ARG A 406 5.80 19.83 -15.21
C ARG A 406 5.39 19.06 -16.46
N THR A 407 5.56 19.72 -17.60
CA THR A 407 5.26 19.14 -18.92
C THR A 407 6.51 18.74 -19.70
N ASN A 408 7.70 19.24 -19.35
CA ASN A 408 8.95 19.01 -20.08
C ASN A 408 10.14 18.87 -19.09
N GLY A 409 11.28 18.38 -19.55
CA GLY A 409 12.49 18.18 -18.74
C GLY A 409 13.45 17.13 -19.33
N PRO A 410 14.19 16.38 -18.50
CA PRO A 410 15.00 15.25 -18.95
C PRO A 410 14.17 14.18 -19.67
N LEU A 411 14.72 13.58 -20.72
CA LEU A 411 14.05 12.54 -21.48
C LEU A 411 13.81 11.30 -20.60
N VAL A 412 12.57 10.80 -20.53
CA VAL A 412 12.23 9.56 -19.84
C VAL A 412 11.95 8.44 -20.84
N SER A 413 12.73 7.35 -20.78
CA SER A 413 12.43 6.13 -21.53
C SER A 413 11.49 5.23 -20.73
N VAL A 414 10.25 5.10 -21.19
CA VAL A 414 9.26 4.17 -20.62
C VAL A 414 9.48 2.80 -21.26
N LEU A 415 9.84 1.81 -20.45
CA LEU A 415 10.18 0.46 -20.89
C LEU A 415 9.05 -0.49 -20.52
N VAL A 416 8.44 -1.12 -21.52
CA VAL A 416 7.34 -2.08 -21.35
C VAL A 416 7.75 -3.43 -21.92
N LEU A 417 7.69 -4.47 -21.10
CA LEU A 417 7.76 -5.85 -21.57
C LEU A 417 6.35 -6.39 -21.73
N ASN A 418 6.03 -6.93 -22.91
CA ASN A 418 4.71 -7.45 -23.22
C ASN A 418 4.78 -8.91 -23.70
N ARG A 419 3.80 -9.73 -23.30
CA ARG A 419 3.52 -11.02 -23.93
C ARG A 419 2.03 -11.33 -23.82
N ASP A 420 1.38 -11.59 -24.95
CA ASP A 420 -0.04 -11.94 -25.02
C ASP A 420 -0.92 -11.00 -24.17
N GLY A 421 -0.60 -9.70 -24.24
CA GLY A 421 -1.10 -8.66 -23.34
C GLY A 421 -2.04 -7.65 -23.98
N ALA A 422 -2.66 -7.97 -25.13
CA ALA A 422 -3.47 -7.03 -25.90
C ALA A 422 -4.53 -6.29 -25.06
N ASP A 423 -5.21 -7.00 -24.14
CA ASP A 423 -6.23 -6.40 -23.25
C ASP A 423 -5.66 -5.46 -22.19
N HIS A 424 -4.41 -5.66 -21.79
CA HIS A 424 -3.69 -4.76 -20.92
C HIS A 424 -3.24 -3.52 -21.68
N LEU A 425 -2.66 -3.70 -22.88
CA LEU A 425 -2.22 -2.62 -23.76
C LEU A 425 -3.37 -1.68 -24.15
N ARG A 426 -4.57 -2.22 -24.41
CA ARG A 426 -5.78 -1.41 -24.69
C ARG A 426 -6.13 -0.41 -23.58
N ARG A 427 -5.75 -0.70 -22.33
CA ARG A 427 -5.99 0.17 -21.17
C ARG A 427 -4.80 1.08 -20.89
N MET A 428 -3.58 0.56 -21.00
CA MET A 428 -2.35 1.32 -20.75
C MET A 428 -2.12 2.44 -21.78
N LEU A 429 -2.24 2.14 -23.09
CA LEU A 429 -1.89 3.07 -24.17
C LEU A 429 -2.69 4.39 -24.13
N PRO A 430 -4.02 4.40 -23.88
CA PRO A 430 -4.77 5.63 -23.67
C PRO A 430 -4.27 6.45 -22.47
N GLY A 431 -3.88 5.81 -21.37
CA GLY A 431 -3.33 6.50 -20.21
C GLY A 431 -1.99 7.16 -20.52
N LEU A 432 -1.12 6.45 -21.26
CA LEU A 432 0.15 7.02 -21.73
C LEU A 432 -0.08 8.22 -22.66
N ALA A 433 -1.02 8.14 -23.60
CA ALA A 433 -1.35 9.25 -24.50
C ALA A 433 -1.90 10.50 -23.78
N ARG A 434 -2.57 10.32 -22.63
CA ARG A 434 -3.02 11.43 -21.76
C ARG A 434 -1.91 12.03 -20.91
N THR A 435 -0.72 11.44 -20.87
CA THR A 435 0.40 11.97 -20.09
C THR A 435 0.78 13.36 -20.57
N THR A 436 0.88 14.29 -19.63
CA THR A 436 1.17 15.71 -19.92
C THR A 436 2.65 15.99 -20.11
N TYR A 437 3.53 15.19 -19.50
CA TYR A 437 4.97 15.22 -19.71
C TYR A 437 5.30 14.79 -21.16
N ARG A 438 6.09 15.57 -21.90
CA ARG A 438 6.31 15.40 -23.36
C ARG A 438 7.70 14.91 -23.74
N ASP A 439 8.70 15.11 -22.89
CA ASP A 439 10.04 14.56 -23.09
C ASP A 439 10.07 13.08 -22.69
N LEU A 440 9.30 12.27 -23.41
CA LEU A 440 9.21 10.82 -23.21
C LEU A 440 9.39 10.04 -24.52
N GLU A 441 9.87 8.81 -24.40
CA GLU A 441 9.81 7.79 -25.45
C GLU A 441 9.29 6.47 -24.87
N LEU A 442 8.67 5.64 -25.70
CA LEU A 442 8.20 4.31 -25.32
C LEU A 442 9.04 3.25 -26.03
N VAL A 443 9.61 2.32 -25.26
CA VAL A 443 10.27 1.13 -25.79
C VAL A 443 9.47 -0.09 -25.33
N VAL A 444 8.86 -0.80 -26.28
CA VAL A 444 8.13 -2.03 -26.01
C VAL A 444 8.92 -3.22 -26.52
N VAL A 445 9.19 -4.18 -25.64
CA VAL A 445 9.70 -5.49 -26.04
C VAL A 445 8.52 -6.44 -26.08
N ASP A 446 8.16 -6.91 -27.27
CA ASP A 446 7.19 -7.98 -27.45
C ASP A 446 7.91 -9.32 -27.32
N ASN A 447 7.56 -10.09 -26.30
CA ASN A 447 8.29 -11.28 -25.88
C ASN A 447 7.70 -12.55 -26.51
N GLY A 448 7.48 -12.51 -27.83
CA GLY A 448 6.89 -13.60 -28.60
C GLY A 448 5.38 -13.72 -28.39
N SER A 449 4.64 -12.62 -28.49
CA SER A 449 3.18 -12.63 -28.44
C SER A 449 2.59 -13.35 -29.65
N SER A 450 1.42 -13.95 -29.44
CA SER A 450 0.60 -14.64 -30.42
C SER A 450 -0.76 -13.97 -30.66
N ASP A 451 -1.05 -12.91 -29.90
CA ASP A 451 -2.23 -12.05 -30.02
C ASP A 451 -1.92 -10.77 -30.82
N GLU A 452 -2.90 -9.87 -30.89
CA GLU A 452 -2.80 -8.60 -31.61
C GLU A 452 -1.99 -7.50 -30.88
N SER A 453 -1.16 -7.85 -29.90
CA SER A 453 -0.39 -6.87 -29.11
C SER A 453 0.47 -5.96 -29.99
N VAL A 454 1.22 -6.52 -30.94
CA VAL A 454 2.15 -5.78 -31.78
C VAL A 454 1.39 -4.85 -32.73
N GLU A 455 0.30 -5.31 -33.32
CA GLU A 455 -0.58 -4.51 -34.17
C GLU A 455 -1.19 -3.34 -33.39
N LEU A 456 -1.62 -3.57 -32.14
CA LEU A 456 -2.15 -2.50 -31.27
C LEU A 456 -1.11 -1.42 -31.02
N ILE A 457 0.12 -1.80 -30.67
CA ILE A 457 1.19 -0.82 -30.38
C ILE A 457 1.54 -0.02 -31.64
N ARG A 458 1.69 -0.69 -32.79
CA ARG A 458 2.00 -0.03 -34.07
C ARG A 458 0.87 0.91 -34.53
N GLY A 459 -0.38 0.60 -34.18
CA GLY A 459 -1.56 1.35 -34.60
C GLY A 459 -1.97 2.48 -33.66
N PHE A 460 -1.37 2.61 -32.48
CA PHE A 460 -1.77 3.57 -31.46
C PHE A 460 -0.78 4.73 -31.38
N ASP A 461 -1.27 5.96 -31.57
CA ASP A 461 -0.46 7.16 -31.40
C ASP A 461 -0.50 7.61 -29.93
N ILE A 462 0.63 7.46 -29.23
CA ILE A 462 0.78 7.94 -27.85
C ILE A 462 1.27 9.40 -27.78
N GLY A 463 1.54 10.04 -28.91
CA GLY A 463 2.10 11.39 -28.96
C GLY A 463 3.60 11.46 -28.64
N ALA A 464 4.32 10.34 -28.75
CA ALA A 464 5.75 10.22 -28.48
C ALA A 464 6.40 9.13 -29.34
N PRO A 465 7.74 9.14 -29.54
CA PRO A 465 8.44 8.10 -30.28
C PRO A 465 8.25 6.71 -29.66
N VAL A 466 7.91 5.72 -30.48
CA VAL A 466 7.72 4.32 -30.07
C VAL A 466 8.75 3.43 -30.77
N THR A 467 9.47 2.63 -30.00
CA THR A 467 10.36 1.57 -30.49
C THR A 467 9.78 0.21 -30.08
N ILE A 468 9.69 -0.73 -31.02
CA ILE A 468 9.21 -2.09 -30.76
C ILE A 468 10.34 -3.07 -31.05
N ILE A 469 10.62 -3.97 -30.10
CA ILE A 469 11.56 -5.08 -30.25
C ILE A 469 10.76 -6.37 -30.17
N GLU A 470 10.61 -7.07 -31.29
CA GLU A 470 9.88 -8.34 -31.37
C GLU A 470 10.84 -9.52 -31.18
N ASN A 471 10.66 -10.27 -30.10
CA ASN A 471 11.37 -11.52 -29.87
C ASN A 471 10.62 -12.69 -30.54
N GLU A 472 11.37 -13.64 -31.11
CA GLU A 472 10.79 -14.86 -31.69
C GLU A 472 10.25 -15.83 -30.62
N GLU A 473 10.81 -15.78 -29.42
CA GLU A 473 10.47 -16.66 -28.29
C GLU A 473 10.35 -15.86 -27.01
N ASN A 474 9.55 -16.35 -26.06
CA ASN A 474 9.44 -15.76 -24.74
C ASN A 474 10.72 -15.95 -23.92
N ALA A 475 11.48 -14.86 -23.77
CA ALA A 475 12.62 -14.76 -22.87
C ALA A 475 12.19 -14.51 -21.41
N THR A 476 13.15 -14.46 -20.49
CA THR A 476 12.89 -14.12 -19.08
C THR A 476 12.53 -12.64 -18.92
N PHE A 477 11.86 -12.30 -17.82
CA PHE A 477 11.43 -10.92 -17.55
C PHE A 477 12.62 -9.94 -17.54
N SER A 478 13.70 -10.31 -16.85
CA SER A 478 14.91 -9.48 -16.80
C SER A 478 15.60 -9.37 -18.16
N HIS A 479 15.57 -10.41 -18.98
CA HIS A 479 16.16 -10.35 -20.32
C HIS A 479 15.42 -9.33 -21.19
N GLY A 480 14.08 -9.39 -21.20
CA GLY A 480 13.25 -8.44 -21.93
C GLY A 480 13.49 -6.99 -21.48
N ASN A 481 13.48 -6.73 -20.18
CA ASN A 481 13.76 -5.38 -19.67
C ASN A 481 15.18 -4.90 -20.00
N ASN A 482 16.18 -5.79 -19.99
CA ASN A 482 17.55 -5.42 -20.38
C ASN A 482 17.65 -5.07 -21.89
N GLN A 483 16.87 -5.73 -22.75
CA GLN A 483 16.77 -5.36 -24.17
C GLN A 483 16.17 -3.96 -24.33
N ALA A 484 15.08 -3.68 -23.60
CA ALA A 484 14.44 -2.37 -23.59
C ALA A 484 15.42 -1.29 -23.08
N PHE A 485 16.13 -1.57 -21.98
CA PHE A 485 17.13 -0.68 -21.39
C PHE A 485 18.28 -0.38 -22.35
N ALA A 486 18.76 -1.38 -23.09
CA ALA A 486 19.81 -1.18 -24.09
C ALA A 486 19.38 -0.30 -25.28
N ALA A 487 18.07 -0.20 -25.54
CA ALA A 487 17.50 0.64 -26.59
C ALA A 487 17.04 2.02 -26.08
N ALA A 488 17.01 2.23 -24.77
CA ALA A 488 16.62 3.48 -24.12
C ALA A 488 17.63 4.60 -24.41
N LYS A 489 17.12 5.82 -24.59
CA LYS A 489 17.91 7.04 -24.84
C LYS A 489 17.70 8.11 -23.78
N GLY A 490 16.76 7.88 -22.87
CA GLY A 490 16.40 8.79 -21.80
C GLY A 490 17.50 8.93 -20.77
N GLU A 491 17.55 10.11 -20.16
CA GLU A 491 18.33 10.36 -18.97
C GLU A 491 17.76 9.60 -17.77
N TYR A 492 16.43 9.47 -17.75
CA TYR A 492 15.72 8.61 -16.80
C TYR A 492 15.08 7.42 -17.49
N VAL A 493 14.97 6.33 -16.75
CA VAL A 493 14.33 5.10 -17.20
C VAL A 493 13.18 4.75 -16.26
N LEU A 494 12.02 4.47 -16.85
CA LEU A 494 10.85 3.96 -16.14
C LEU A 494 10.56 2.52 -16.60
N LEU A 495 10.67 1.56 -15.69
CA LEU A 495 10.17 0.21 -15.91
C LEU A 495 8.67 0.19 -15.64
N LEU A 496 7.86 -0.04 -16.68
CA LEU A 496 6.40 -0.04 -16.60
C LEU A 496 5.84 -1.39 -17.04
N ASN A 497 5.14 -2.08 -16.15
CA ASN A 497 4.44 -3.30 -16.55
C ASN A 497 3.27 -2.96 -17.47
N ASN A 498 2.98 -3.85 -18.42
CA ASN A 498 1.92 -3.67 -19.42
C ASN A 498 0.51 -3.60 -18.82
N ASP A 499 0.31 -4.05 -17.57
CA ASP A 499 -0.95 -4.07 -16.84
C ASP A 499 -1.22 -2.82 -15.98
N ILE A 500 -0.35 -1.80 -16.06
CA ILE A 500 -0.51 -0.52 -15.37
C ILE A 500 -1.28 0.47 -16.23
N GLU A 501 -2.22 1.18 -15.61
CA GLU A 501 -2.95 2.29 -16.23
C GLU A 501 -2.58 3.61 -15.56
N PRO A 502 -1.96 4.57 -16.28
CA PRO A 502 -1.75 5.91 -15.78
C PRO A 502 -3.08 6.60 -15.42
N ALA A 503 -3.29 6.84 -14.13
CA ALA A 503 -4.55 7.34 -13.60
C ALA A 503 -4.75 8.85 -13.85
N VAL A 504 -3.72 9.67 -13.63
CA VAL A 504 -3.81 11.14 -13.72
C VAL A 504 -2.81 11.68 -14.76
N PRO A 505 -3.14 12.72 -15.54
CA PRO A 505 -2.27 13.21 -16.62
C PRO A 505 -0.87 13.70 -16.18
N GLY A 506 -0.76 14.25 -14.97
CA GLY A 506 0.48 14.85 -14.42
C GLY A 506 1.41 13.88 -13.69
N TRP A 507 1.14 12.57 -13.74
CA TRP A 507 1.84 11.56 -12.95
C TRP A 507 3.35 11.51 -13.22
N LEU A 508 3.77 11.53 -14.49
CA LEU A 508 5.17 11.37 -14.87
C LEU A 508 5.99 12.60 -14.50
N GLY A 509 5.44 13.80 -14.71
CA GLY A 509 6.08 15.05 -14.30
C GLY A 509 6.34 15.08 -12.80
N HIS A 510 5.39 14.59 -11.98
CA HIS A 510 5.56 14.52 -10.53
C HIS A 510 6.66 13.53 -10.10
N MET A 511 6.79 12.39 -10.79
CA MET A 511 7.90 11.47 -10.54
C MET A 511 9.26 12.11 -10.85
N VAL A 512 9.35 12.88 -11.93
CA VAL A 512 10.57 13.63 -12.29
C VAL A 512 10.89 14.71 -11.26
N ASP A 513 9.90 15.51 -10.85
CA ASP A 513 10.10 16.50 -9.78
C ASP A 513 10.59 15.84 -8.49
N THR A 514 10.01 14.71 -8.11
CA THR A 514 10.39 13.99 -6.89
C THR A 514 11.84 13.49 -6.96
N LEU A 515 12.28 12.98 -8.12
CA LEU A 515 13.67 12.55 -8.32
C LEU A 515 14.65 13.72 -8.14
N GLU A 516 14.37 14.86 -8.79
CA GLU A 516 15.26 16.03 -8.79
C GLU A 516 15.24 16.78 -7.44
N GLU A 517 14.06 17.02 -6.84
CA GLU A 517 13.92 17.76 -5.58
C GLU A 517 14.54 17.04 -4.40
N ARG A 518 14.53 15.70 -4.42
CA ARG A 518 15.05 14.86 -3.33
C ARG A 518 16.45 14.34 -3.57
N ASP A 519 17.06 14.63 -4.72
CA ASP A 519 18.34 14.03 -5.15
C ASP A 519 18.31 12.49 -5.00
N ALA A 520 17.19 11.88 -5.40
CA ALA A 520 16.94 10.46 -5.20
C ALA A 520 17.51 9.64 -6.37
N ALA A 521 18.06 8.46 -6.06
CA ALA A 521 18.57 7.51 -7.04
C ALA A 521 17.43 6.80 -7.81
N ALA A 522 16.26 6.63 -7.19
CA ALA A 522 15.08 6.05 -7.82
C ALA A 522 13.81 6.47 -7.07
N VAL A 523 12.69 6.53 -7.80
CA VAL A 523 11.35 6.77 -7.26
C VAL A 523 10.35 5.77 -7.82
N GLY A 524 9.34 5.41 -7.02
CA GLY A 524 8.21 4.58 -7.45
C GLY A 524 6.89 5.33 -7.33
N ALA A 525 6.01 5.17 -8.32
CA ALA A 525 4.67 5.73 -8.26
C ALA A 525 3.84 5.07 -7.13
N ARG A 526 2.86 5.82 -6.63
CA ARG A 526 1.80 5.25 -5.80
C ARG A 526 0.94 4.32 -6.65
N LEU A 527 0.82 3.05 -6.25
CA LEU A 527 0.02 2.05 -6.96
C LEU A 527 -1.32 1.82 -6.24
N ILE A 528 -2.39 1.75 -7.02
CA ILE A 528 -3.77 1.62 -6.56
C ILE A 528 -4.40 0.44 -7.30
N TYR A 529 -5.09 -0.45 -6.59
CA TYR A 529 -5.77 -1.56 -7.25
C TYR A 529 -6.95 -1.08 -8.10
N PRO A 530 -7.10 -1.58 -9.34
CA PRO A 530 -8.23 -1.22 -10.18
C PRO A 530 -9.53 -1.73 -9.55
N ARG A 531 -10.64 -1.02 -9.82
CA ARG A 531 -11.98 -1.50 -9.44
C ARG A 531 -12.25 -2.83 -10.14
N ARG A 532 -12.57 -3.90 -9.40
CA ARG A 532 -12.91 -5.23 -9.98
C ARG A 532 -14.32 -5.67 -9.57
N PRO A 533 -15.37 -5.29 -10.34
CA PRO A 533 -16.70 -5.83 -10.10
C PRO A 533 -16.73 -7.35 -10.31
N GLY A 534 -17.11 -8.11 -9.28
CA GLY A 534 -17.51 -9.53 -9.40
C GLY A 534 -16.47 -10.61 -9.04
N LEU A 535 -15.37 -10.31 -8.34
CA LEU A 535 -14.43 -11.31 -7.83
C LEU A 535 -14.73 -11.70 -6.38
N ASP A 536 -15.90 -12.29 -6.17
CA ASP A 536 -16.21 -13.02 -4.94
C ASP A 536 -15.85 -14.49 -5.18
N ASN A 537 -14.84 -14.99 -4.46
CA ASN A 537 -14.46 -16.42 -4.36
C ASN A 537 -13.48 -16.98 -5.40
N ALA A 538 -12.19 -16.63 -5.29
CA ALA A 538 -11.10 -17.52 -5.73
C ALA A 538 -9.76 -17.25 -5.04
N GLY A 539 -9.70 -17.22 -3.71
CA GLY A 539 -8.46 -17.45 -2.95
C GLY A 539 -7.32 -16.42 -3.05
N ASP A 540 -7.41 -15.39 -3.89
CA ASP A 540 -6.54 -14.22 -3.85
C ASP A 540 -7.10 -13.19 -2.86
N THR A 541 -6.22 -12.50 -2.15
CA THR A 541 -6.59 -11.49 -1.14
C THR A 541 -7.47 -10.43 -1.81
N VAL A 542 -8.74 -10.33 -1.38
CA VAL A 542 -9.66 -9.30 -1.88
C VAL A 542 -9.17 -7.95 -1.36
N HIS A 543 -8.49 -7.21 -2.21
CA HIS A 543 -8.15 -5.83 -1.97
C HIS A 543 -9.40 -5.00 -2.26
N PRO A 544 -9.87 -4.16 -1.30
CA PRO A 544 -10.96 -3.23 -1.58
C PRO A 544 -10.66 -2.42 -2.85
N ASP A 545 -11.68 -2.15 -3.66
CA ASP A 545 -11.54 -1.32 -4.85
C ASP A 545 -10.79 -0.03 -4.49
N LEU A 546 -9.75 0.31 -5.27
CA LEU A 546 -8.92 1.50 -5.06
C LEU A 546 -8.12 1.52 -3.75
N SER A 547 -7.95 0.37 -3.12
CA SER A 547 -7.01 0.25 -2.02
C SER A 547 -5.57 0.44 -2.50
N LEU A 548 -4.78 0.99 -1.60
CA LEU A 548 -3.37 1.29 -1.82
C LEU A 548 -2.57 -0.01 -1.87
N GLN A 549 -1.87 -0.24 -2.99
CA GLN A 549 -0.94 -1.34 -3.14
C GLN A 549 0.45 -0.97 -2.57
N HIS A 550 0.97 0.22 -2.89
CA HIS A 550 2.19 0.78 -2.32
C HIS A 550 2.15 2.32 -2.34
N ARG A 551 2.72 2.98 -1.32
CA ARG A 551 2.78 4.45 -1.15
C ARG A 551 3.83 5.17 -2.02
N GLY A 552 4.47 4.48 -2.97
CA GLY A 552 5.74 4.89 -3.58
C GLY A 552 6.98 4.60 -2.70
N VAL A 553 8.14 4.39 -3.32
CA VAL A 553 9.45 4.17 -2.66
C VAL A 553 10.41 5.22 -3.19
N HIS A 554 11.30 5.76 -2.36
CA HIS A 554 12.48 6.50 -2.83
C HIS A 554 13.75 5.89 -2.24
N PHE A 555 14.86 6.01 -2.96
CA PHE A 555 16.18 5.62 -2.51
C PHE A 555 17.11 6.83 -2.58
N ASP A 556 17.77 7.19 -1.48
CA ASP A 556 18.68 8.34 -1.47
C ASP A 556 19.94 8.07 -2.31
N GLY A 557 20.42 9.09 -3.02
CA GLY A 557 21.62 9.03 -3.88
C GLY A 557 22.97 8.93 -3.14
N GLY A 558 22.98 8.62 -1.84
CA GLY A 558 24.19 8.57 -1.03
C GLY A 558 25.17 7.49 -1.50
N VAL A 559 26.36 7.88 -1.96
CA VAL A 559 27.47 7.00 -2.34
C VAL A 559 28.03 6.19 -1.14
N ASP A 560 27.55 6.44 0.07
CA ASP A 560 27.90 5.69 1.27
C ASP A 560 26.67 4.91 1.75
N GLY A 561 26.66 3.59 1.53
CA GLY A 561 25.58 2.66 1.84
C GLY A 561 25.20 2.58 3.33
N VAL A 562 24.65 3.67 3.86
CA VAL A 562 24.01 3.77 5.17
C VAL A 562 22.64 4.39 4.92
N PRO A 563 21.53 3.65 5.15
CA PRO A 563 20.21 4.24 5.14
C PRO A 563 20.16 5.34 6.21
N ARG A 564 19.88 6.59 5.82
CA ARG A 564 19.44 7.61 6.77
C ARG A 564 17.92 7.54 6.76
N GLY A 565 17.36 7.34 7.96
CA GLY A 565 16.02 6.79 8.18
C GLY A 565 14.86 7.78 8.08
#